data_AF-A0A7C2SQ63-F1
#
_entry.id   AF-A0A7C2SQ63-F1
#
_cell.length_a   1.000
_cell.length_b   1.000
_cell.length_c   1.000
_cell.angle_alpha   90.00
_cell.angle_beta   90.00
_cell.angle_gamma   90.00
#
_symmetry.space_group_name_H-M   'P 1'
#
loop_
_entity.id
_entity.type
_entity.pdbx_description
1 polymer ?
#
loop_
_entity_poly.entity_id
_entity_poly.type
_entity_poly.pdbx_seq_one_letter_code
_entity_poly.pdbx_strand_id
1 'polypeptide(L)'
;MTLERAALVAAALAAGAAAHYGVARAARRAARRLARRRGASPAAPGAMPAALALGAFALQLAIWSAAAWLALEPFPGLRALRADAVALLAQSLRAPLVAWSGRSFSALDVLLLPVLAAAVWTGAHAGSALVRAHVLAASALDRGAQDAIAMLLRAALAFLGAVVLLQAAGVDLRSVAIGASVLGVGIGFGLQNIANNFVSGVLLNLQRPVRPGDFVHVGEYVGTVLRIGARSTEIVTLDRVTILVPNSRFLENEVVNWTHGDPVSRIRVPVSVAAGADPGLVRHALLEAAQGHPGVLRDPRPDVALQGFGDGSLDFALLVWTLDPRRQFALASDLRIRIEASLRRHAIAFPEREVRVRAPELARALAAWALREGTGAPPPEAAAVADAAEGGPRAAHPCEASSGLGERGPEDWSAEELETCLARMRGEGGVPVSDRRHLFATYRGCFVGSEAVDWLVAHEGLSRREAVVVGERLVALGRIRHVLDEHGFRDGRFFFRFAEARAAA
;
A
#
# COMPACT_ATOMS: atom_id res chain seq x y z
N MET A 1 52.46 -34.43 65.12
CA MET A 1 52.56 -34.05 63.69
C MET A 1 53.80 -34.72 63.13
N THR A 2 53.70 -35.61 62.14
CA THR A 2 54.91 -36.23 61.57
C THR A 2 55.66 -35.20 60.72
N LEU A 3 56.99 -35.23 60.74
CA LEU A 3 57.87 -34.30 59.99
C LEU A 3 57.47 -34.20 58.51
N GLU A 4 57.03 -35.31 57.94
CA GLU A 4 56.55 -35.43 56.55
C GLU A 4 55.30 -34.56 56.27
N ARG A 5 54.33 -34.50 57.20
CA ARG A 5 53.14 -33.64 57.05
C ARG A 5 53.48 -32.16 57.15
N ALA A 6 54.44 -31.81 58.03
CA ALA A 6 54.93 -30.44 58.15
C ALA A 6 55.62 -29.96 56.87
N ALA A 7 56.41 -30.83 56.24
CA ALA A 7 57.11 -30.55 54.99
C ALA A 7 56.12 -30.31 53.82
N LEU A 8 55.05 -31.10 53.71
CA LEU A 8 54.02 -30.91 52.68
C LEU A 8 53.27 -29.57 52.82
N VAL A 9 52.93 -29.17 54.05
CA VAL A 9 52.29 -27.87 54.33
C VAL A 9 53.23 -26.72 53.95
N ALA A 10 54.48 -26.78 54.39
CA ALA A 10 55.48 -25.77 54.09
C ALA A 10 55.73 -25.65 52.58
N ALA A 11 55.79 -26.78 51.87
CA ALA A 11 55.94 -26.80 50.41
C ALA A 11 54.73 -26.17 49.69
N ALA A 12 53.50 -26.46 50.13
CA ALA A 12 52.28 -25.88 49.54
C ALA A 12 52.21 -24.35 49.73
N LEU A 13 52.55 -23.85 50.92
CA LEU A 13 52.57 -22.41 51.21
C LEU A 13 53.70 -21.69 50.45
N ALA A 14 54.88 -22.30 50.36
CA ALA A 14 56.01 -21.76 49.58
C ALA A 14 55.69 -21.68 48.08
N ALA A 15 55.07 -22.73 47.52
CA ALA A 15 54.61 -22.73 46.14
C ALA A 15 53.54 -21.66 45.89
N GLY A 16 52.58 -21.50 46.82
CA GLY A 16 51.56 -20.44 46.76
C GLY A 16 52.15 -19.03 46.77
N ALA A 17 53.12 -18.75 47.64
CA ALA A 17 53.81 -17.48 47.71
C ALA A 17 54.61 -17.17 46.43
N ALA A 18 55.33 -18.17 45.88
CA ALA A 18 56.05 -18.04 44.63
C ALA A 18 55.11 -17.74 43.44
N ALA A 19 53.98 -18.45 43.36
CA ALA A 19 52.96 -18.24 42.33
C ALA A 19 52.29 -16.86 42.46
N HIS A 20 51.95 -16.41 43.67
CA HIS A 20 51.40 -15.07 43.94
C HIS A 20 52.33 -13.97 43.41
N TYR A 21 53.62 -14.08 43.69
CA TYR A 21 54.63 -13.12 43.22
C TYR A 21 54.79 -13.15 41.69
N GLY A 22 54.73 -14.35 41.10
CA GLY A 22 54.73 -14.56 39.65
C GLY A 22 53.57 -13.85 38.94
N VAL A 23 52.34 -14.03 39.45
CA VAL A 23 51.13 -13.37 38.92
C VAL A 23 51.24 -11.85 39.02
N ALA A 24 51.64 -11.31 40.18
CA ALA A 24 51.81 -9.87 40.37
C ALA A 24 52.85 -9.29 39.39
N ARG A 25 53.95 -10.02 39.15
CA ARG A 25 55.00 -9.62 38.19
C ARG A 25 54.53 -9.70 36.75
N ALA A 26 53.79 -10.74 36.37
CA ALA A 26 53.24 -10.93 35.03
C ALA A 26 52.20 -9.85 34.70
N ALA A 27 51.27 -9.57 35.61
CA ALA A 27 50.27 -8.52 35.45
C ALA A 27 50.94 -7.14 35.26
N ARG A 28 51.98 -6.82 36.06
CA ARG A 28 52.76 -5.57 35.91
C ARG A 28 53.45 -5.48 34.54
N ARG A 29 53.98 -6.59 34.02
CA ARG A 29 54.59 -6.63 32.67
C ARG A 29 53.54 -6.46 31.56
N ALA A 30 52.39 -7.10 31.69
CA ALA A 30 51.29 -6.99 30.72
C ALA A 30 50.74 -5.55 30.65
N ALA A 31 50.53 -4.91 31.80
CA ALA A 31 50.11 -3.51 31.88
C ALA A 31 51.08 -2.57 31.15
N ARG A 32 52.40 -2.75 31.34
CA ARG A 32 53.43 -1.97 30.62
C ARG A 32 53.42 -2.20 29.11
N ARG A 33 53.17 -3.43 28.64
CA ARG A 33 53.07 -3.75 27.21
C ARG A 33 51.83 -3.14 26.56
N LEU A 34 50.68 -3.19 27.26
CA LEU A 34 49.44 -2.56 26.78
C LEU A 34 49.56 -1.03 26.72
N ALA A 35 50.18 -0.40 27.71
CA ALA A 35 50.42 1.04 27.72
C ALA A 35 51.25 1.48 26.50
N ARG A 36 52.32 0.73 26.18
CA ARG A 36 53.16 0.98 24.98
C ARG A 36 52.39 0.84 23.67
N ARG A 37 51.47 -0.14 23.56
CA ARG A 37 50.65 -0.36 22.35
C ARG A 37 49.58 0.71 22.12
N ARG A 38 49.11 1.37 23.19
CA ARG A 38 48.08 2.42 23.10
C ARG A 38 48.65 3.83 22.86
N GLY A 39 49.96 3.98 22.74
CA GLY A 39 50.59 5.30 22.50
C GLY A 39 50.34 6.31 23.62
N ALA A 40 49.91 5.87 24.81
CA ALA A 40 49.60 6.76 25.92
C ALA A 40 50.90 7.28 26.55
N SER A 41 51.03 8.60 26.70
CA SER A 41 52.03 9.23 27.58
C SER A 41 51.99 8.58 28.97
N PRO A 42 53.11 8.58 29.73
CA PRO A 42 53.19 7.90 31.02
C PRO A 42 52.26 8.56 32.04
N ALA A 43 50.98 8.17 32.00
CA ALA A 43 50.03 8.44 33.06
C ALA A 43 50.60 7.83 34.35
N ALA A 44 50.38 8.53 35.46
CA ALA A 44 50.94 8.33 36.79
C ALA A 44 51.44 6.89 37.10
N PRO A 45 52.64 6.75 37.70
CA PRO A 45 53.25 5.46 37.97
C PRO A 45 52.36 4.62 38.88
N GLY A 46 51.63 3.65 38.30
CA GLY A 46 50.92 2.62 39.08
C GLY A 46 49.49 2.32 38.68
N ALA A 47 48.83 3.10 37.82
CA ALA A 47 47.45 2.84 37.44
C ALA A 47 47.34 1.63 36.48
N MET A 48 47.18 0.42 37.05
CA MET A 48 46.78 -0.76 36.28
C MET A 48 45.37 -0.56 35.71
N PRO A 49 45.09 -1.02 34.47
CA PRO A 49 43.71 -1.12 33.99
C PRO A 49 42.88 -1.94 34.98
N ALA A 50 41.72 -1.44 35.39
CA ALA A 50 40.87 -2.06 36.42
C ALA A 50 40.61 -3.56 36.14
N ALA A 51 40.38 -3.93 34.88
CA ALA A 51 40.18 -5.32 34.46
C ALA A 51 41.40 -6.23 34.71
N LEU A 52 42.63 -5.72 34.52
CA LEU A 52 43.85 -6.48 34.77
C LEU A 52 44.13 -6.62 36.28
N ALA A 53 43.83 -5.58 37.07
CA ALA A 53 43.97 -5.63 38.51
C ALA A 53 42.97 -6.63 39.13
N LEU A 54 41.71 -6.58 38.71
CA LEU A 54 40.67 -7.55 39.08
C LEU A 54 41.05 -8.98 38.70
N GLY A 55 41.55 -9.20 37.47
CA GLY A 55 42.00 -10.53 37.04
C GLY A 55 43.18 -11.06 37.84
N ALA A 56 44.17 -10.21 38.14
CA ALA A 56 45.32 -10.60 38.96
C ALA A 56 44.93 -10.93 40.40
N PHE A 57 44.04 -10.12 41.00
CA PHE A 57 43.52 -10.35 42.34
C PHE A 57 42.74 -11.67 42.43
N ALA A 58 41.86 -11.94 41.46
CA ALA A 58 41.11 -13.19 41.40
C ALA A 58 42.04 -14.42 41.29
N LEU A 59 43.08 -14.33 40.47
CA LEU A 59 44.05 -15.41 40.31
C LEU A 59 44.89 -15.63 41.58
N GLN A 60 45.26 -14.55 42.28
CA GLN A 60 45.95 -14.63 43.56
C GLN A 60 45.08 -15.26 44.65
N LEU A 61 43.80 -14.91 44.69
CA LEU A 61 42.84 -15.52 45.61
C LEU A 61 42.76 -17.03 45.33
N ALA A 62 42.62 -17.43 44.05
CA ALA A 62 42.57 -18.85 43.66
C ALA A 62 43.85 -19.62 44.03
N ILE A 63 45.02 -19.01 43.85
CA ILE A 63 46.31 -19.60 44.26
C ILE A 63 46.33 -19.86 45.76
N TRP A 64 45.91 -18.89 46.57
CA TRP A 64 45.88 -19.05 48.02
C TRP A 64 44.82 -20.03 48.49
N SER A 65 43.66 -20.08 47.82
CA SER A 65 42.63 -21.10 48.06
C SER A 65 43.17 -22.51 47.73
N ALA A 66 43.91 -22.69 46.64
CA ALA A 66 44.52 -23.96 46.26
C ALA A 66 45.68 -24.35 47.21
N ALA A 67 46.52 -23.39 47.60
CA ALA A 67 47.58 -23.62 48.58
C ALA A 67 47.01 -24.01 49.95
N ALA A 68 45.94 -23.35 50.40
CA ALA A 68 45.21 -23.73 51.60
C ALA A 68 44.57 -25.12 51.47
N TRP A 69 43.98 -25.43 50.30
CA TRP A 69 43.42 -26.76 50.02
C TRP A 69 44.49 -27.86 50.16
N LEU A 70 45.64 -27.68 49.52
CA LEU A 70 46.76 -28.62 49.57
C LEU A 70 47.40 -28.71 50.97
N ALA A 71 47.51 -27.58 51.68
CA ALA A 71 48.04 -27.55 53.04
C ALA A 71 47.14 -28.26 54.07
N LEU A 72 45.82 -28.31 53.82
CA LEU A 72 44.87 -28.99 54.69
C LEU A 72 44.78 -30.50 54.41
N GLU A 73 45.25 -30.95 53.23
CA GLU A 73 45.17 -32.35 52.77
C GLU A 73 45.81 -33.39 53.71
N PRO A 74 46.96 -33.14 54.37
CA PRO A 74 47.62 -34.14 55.23
C PRO A 74 46.89 -34.43 56.55
N PHE A 75 45.86 -33.66 56.91
CA PHE A 75 45.14 -33.75 58.18
C PHE A 75 43.77 -34.43 57.99
N PRO A 76 43.58 -35.69 58.41
CA PRO A 76 42.36 -36.44 58.14
C PRO A 76 41.09 -35.79 58.72
N GLY A 77 41.16 -35.26 59.94
CA GLY A 77 40.02 -34.60 60.59
C GLY A 77 39.62 -33.29 59.90
N LEU A 78 40.59 -32.45 59.51
CA LEU A 78 40.35 -31.24 58.74
C LEU A 78 39.86 -31.55 57.31
N ARG A 79 40.30 -32.65 56.72
CA ARG A 79 39.82 -33.12 55.41
C ARG A 79 38.35 -33.52 55.46
N ALA A 80 37.94 -34.26 56.50
CA ALA A 80 36.55 -34.63 56.74
C ALA A 80 35.68 -33.39 56.99
N LEU A 81 36.08 -32.52 57.93
CA LEU A 81 35.39 -31.24 58.21
C LEU A 81 35.25 -30.36 56.97
N ARG A 82 36.30 -30.27 56.13
CA ARG A 82 36.26 -29.53 54.86
C ARG A 82 35.30 -30.17 53.87
N ALA A 83 35.34 -31.50 53.73
CA ALA A 83 34.44 -32.23 52.83
C ALA A 83 32.98 -32.06 53.26
N ASP A 84 32.69 -32.18 54.55
CA ASP A 84 31.36 -31.99 55.13
C ASP A 84 30.91 -30.53 54.99
N ALA A 85 31.77 -29.56 55.27
CA ALA A 85 31.47 -28.14 55.07
C ALA A 85 31.17 -27.82 53.59
N VAL A 86 31.97 -28.35 52.66
CA VAL A 86 31.73 -28.20 51.21
C VAL A 86 30.44 -28.90 50.79
N ALA A 87 30.16 -30.09 51.33
CA ALA A 87 28.94 -30.84 51.04
C ALA A 87 27.70 -30.12 51.57
N LEU A 88 27.75 -29.57 52.79
CA LEU A 88 26.68 -28.77 53.40
C LEU A 88 26.46 -27.45 52.65
N LEU A 89 27.54 -26.80 52.20
CA LEU A 89 27.44 -25.58 51.40
C LEU A 89 26.88 -25.87 50.00
N ALA A 90 27.31 -26.97 49.38
CA ALA A 90 26.77 -27.40 48.10
C ALA A 90 25.30 -27.85 48.21
N GLN A 91 24.93 -28.55 49.28
CA GLN A 91 23.55 -28.95 49.57
C GLN A 91 22.68 -27.74 49.88
N SER A 92 23.14 -26.77 50.66
CA SER A 92 22.38 -25.55 50.95
C SER A 92 22.19 -24.67 49.71
N LEU A 93 23.20 -24.58 48.85
CA LEU A 93 23.08 -23.89 47.56
C LEU A 93 22.12 -24.59 46.60
N ARG A 94 22.11 -25.93 46.56
CA ARG A 94 21.20 -26.74 45.72
C ARG A 94 19.84 -26.99 46.35
N ALA A 95 19.66 -26.65 47.62
CA ALA A 95 18.40 -26.82 48.33
C ALA A 95 17.33 -25.92 47.69
N PRO A 96 16.08 -26.41 47.62
CA PRO A 96 14.97 -25.63 47.10
C PRO A 96 14.70 -24.43 48.04
N LEU A 97 14.92 -23.21 47.57
CA LEU A 97 14.64 -21.98 48.33
C LEU A 97 13.21 -21.50 48.11
N VAL A 98 12.78 -21.48 46.85
CA VAL A 98 11.46 -20.98 46.45
C VAL A 98 10.83 -22.00 45.50
N ALA A 99 9.63 -22.46 45.82
CA ALA A 99 8.85 -23.28 44.91
C ALA A 99 7.82 -22.40 44.18
N TRP A 100 7.88 -22.39 42.85
CA TRP A 100 6.89 -21.68 42.04
C TRP A 100 6.47 -22.55 40.86
N SER A 101 5.16 -22.68 40.64
CA SER A 101 4.56 -23.45 39.54
C SER A 101 5.01 -24.92 39.43
N GLY A 102 5.29 -25.58 40.57
CA GLY A 102 5.69 -27.00 40.60
C GLY A 102 7.17 -27.26 40.34
N ARG A 103 7.99 -26.21 40.14
CA ARG A 103 9.46 -26.31 40.12
C ARG A 103 10.05 -25.61 41.34
N SER A 104 11.09 -26.20 41.93
CA SER A 104 11.88 -25.55 42.97
C SER A 104 13.07 -24.83 42.37
N PHE A 105 13.25 -23.57 42.75
CA PHE A 105 14.41 -22.76 42.43
C PHE A 105 15.42 -22.86 43.57
N SER A 106 16.63 -23.28 43.25
CA SER A 106 17.77 -23.31 44.17
C SER A 106 18.39 -21.91 44.31
N ALA A 107 19.17 -21.68 45.37
CA ALA A 107 19.97 -20.45 45.53
C ALA A 107 20.87 -20.17 44.31
N LEU A 108 21.35 -21.23 43.68
CA LEU A 108 22.17 -21.16 42.49
C LEU A 108 21.36 -20.68 41.28
N ASP A 109 20.12 -21.14 41.12
CA ASP A 109 19.25 -20.71 40.01
C ASP A 109 18.88 -19.23 40.14
N VAL A 110 18.57 -18.77 41.36
CA VAL A 110 18.25 -17.36 41.65
C VAL A 110 19.43 -16.44 41.33
N LEU A 111 20.67 -16.92 41.51
CA LEU A 111 21.88 -16.15 41.19
C LEU A 111 22.28 -16.27 39.71
N LEU A 112 22.09 -17.45 39.10
CA LEU A 112 22.56 -17.76 37.75
C LEU A 112 21.63 -17.21 36.67
N LEU A 113 20.31 -17.23 36.86
CA LEU A 113 19.35 -16.74 35.87
C LEU A 113 19.56 -15.27 35.50
N PRO A 114 19.76 -14.31 36.45
CA PRO A 114 20.09 -12.93 36.12
C PRO A 114 21.42 -12.78 35.37
N VAL A 115 22.43 -13.58 35.72
CA VAL A 115 23.74 -13.57 35.04
C VAL A 115 23.60 -14.06 33.60
N LEU A 116 22.82 -15.14 33.38
CA LEU A 116 22.50 -15.63 32.04
C LEU A 116 21.68 -14.62 31.24
N ALA A 117 20.72 -13.94 31.87
CA ALA A 117 19.96 -12.87 31.23
C ALA A 117 20.87 -11.71 30.78
N ALA A 118 21.77 -11.26 31.64
CA ALA A 118 22.75 -10.23 31.32
C ALA A 118 23.72 -10.69 30.21
N ALA A 119 24.15 -11.96 30.24
CA ALA A 119 25.00 -12.55 29.21
C ALA A 119 24.30 -12.61 27.85
N VAL A 120 23.02 -12.99 27.80
CA VAL A 120 22.19 -12.97 26.59
C VAL A 120 22.03 -11.54 26.06
N TRP A 121 21.69 -10.59 26.94
CA TRP A 121 21.50 -9.19 26.57
C TRP A 121 22.79 -8.57 25.99
N THR A 122 23.91 -8.75 26.68
CA THR A 122 25.22 -8.26 26.23
C THR A 122 25.68 -8.99 24.97
N GLY A 123 25.44 -10.30 24.85
CA GLY A 123 25.71 -11.10 23.66
C GLY A 123 24.92 -10.62 22.44
N ALA A 124 23.63 -10.31 22.58
CA ALA A 124 22.82 -9.76 21.50
C ALA A 124 23.32 -8.36 21.05
N HIS A 125 23.71 -7.51 22.01
CA HIS A 125 24.30 -6.20 21.72
C HIS A 125 25.65 -6.32 21.01
N ALA A 126 26.55 -7.15 21.53
CA ALA A 126 27.86 -7.39 20.94
C ALA A 126 27.75 -8.03 19.56
N GLY A 127 26.89 -9.04 19.40
CA GLY A 127 26.64 -9.72 18.14
C GLY A 127 26.10 -8.78 17.06
N SER A 128 25.08 -7.98 17.38
CA SER A 128 24.56 -6.99 16.43
C SER A 128 25.57 -5.90 16.07
N ALA A 129 26.38 -5.44 17.03
CA ALA A 129 27.46 -4.49 16.78
C ALA A 129 28.57 -5.08 15.90
N LEU A 130 28.86 -6.37 16.06
CA LEU A 130 29.88 -7.07 15.28
C LEU A 130 29.43 -7.30 13.83
N VAL A 131 28.18 -7.73 13.63
CA VAL A 131 27.56 -7.81 12.29
C VAL A 131 27.54 -6.44 11.62
N ARG A 132 27.23 -5.38 12.39
CA ARG A 132 27.30 -4.01 11.89
C ARG A 132 28.70 -3.64 11.41
N ALA A 133 29.69 -3.85 12.26
CA ALA A 133 31.07 -3.43 12.00
C ALA A 133 31.73 -4.18 10.84
N HIS A 134 31.40 -5.47 10.64
CA HIS A 134 32.08 -6.31 9.65
C HIS A 134 31.28 -6.59 8.38
N VAL A 135 29.95 -6.71 8.48
CA VAL A 135 29.10 -7.12 7.35
C VAL A 135 28.38 -5.91 6.76
N LEU A 136 27.66 -5.16 7.59
CA LEU A 136 26.84 -4.04 7.12
C LEU A 136 27.69 -2.83 6.71
N ALA A 137 28.77 -2.54 7.42
CA ALA A 137 29.68 -1.45 7.06
C ALA A 137 30.41 -1.67 5.72
N ALA A 138 30.56 -2.93 5.30
CA ALA A 138 31.13 -3.29 4.00
C ALA A 138 30.08 -3.26 2.86
N SER A 139 28.79 -3.09 3.19
CA SER A 139 27.71 -3.03 2.21
C SER A 139 27.44 -1.59 1.75
N ALA A 140 26.95 -1.42 0.53
CA ALA A 140 26.53 -0.12 -0.01
C ALA A 140 25.20 0.42 0.60
N LEU A 141 24.79 -0.11 1.75
CA LEU A 141 23.56 0.29 2.44
C LEU A 141 23.76 1.64 3.14
N ASP A 142 22.71 2.45 3.11
CA ASP A 142 22.62 3.72 3.82
C ASP A 142 22.62 3.53 5.35
N ARG A 143 23.11 4.54 6.08
CA ARG A 143 23.26 4.48 7.55
C ARG A 143 21.95 4.15 8.26
N GLY A 144 20.82 4.68 7.76
CA GLY A 144 19.49 4.40 8.29
C GLY A 144 19.12 2.93 8.17
N ALA A 145 19.29 2.32 6.99
CA ALA A 145 19.06 0.89 6.77
C ALA A 145 19.97 0.03 7.66
N GLN A 146 21.25 0.38 7.81
CA GLN A 146 22.18 -0.35 8.69
C GLN A 146 21.72 -0.34 10.16
N ASP A 147 21.29 0.82 10.67
CA ASP A 147 20.80 0.95 12.05
C ASP A 147 19.50 0.16 12.27
N ALA A 148 18.58 0.20 11.30
CA ALA A 148 17.34 -0.56 11.35
C ALA A 148 17.59 -2.08 11.35
N ILE A 149 18.47 -2.58 10.48
CA ILE A 149 18.83 -4.02 10.43
C ILE A 149 19.52 -4.44 11.74
N ALA A 150 20.45 -3.64 12.26
CA ALA A 150 21.12 -3.94 13.52
C ALA A 150 20.15 -3.96 14.70
N MET A 151 19.15 -3.07 14.71
CA MET A 151 18.07 -3.07 15.71
C MET A 151 17.22 -4.34 15.62
N LEU A 152 16.76 -4.71 14.42
CA LEU A 152 15.95 -5.92 14.20
C LEU A 152 16.70 -7.19 14.57
N LEU A 153 17.97 -7.31 14.15
CA LEU A 153 18.82 -8.45 14.50
C LEU A 153 19.00 -8.56 16.02
N ARG A 154 19.23 -7.43 16.70
CA ARG A 154 19.37 -7.40 18.16
C ARG A 154 18.08 -7.83 18.86
N ALA A 155 16.93 -7.34 18.40
CA ALA A 155 15.63 -7.73 18.92
C ALA A 155 15.37 -9.23 18.72
N ALA A 156 15.70 -9.77 17.53
CA ALA A 156 15.56 -11.19 17.22
C ALA A 156 16.48 -12.08 18.09
N LEU A 157 17.74 -11.71 18.25
CA LEU A 157 18.69 -12.42 19.11
C LEU A 157 18.28 -12.36 20.59
N ALA A 158 17.84 -11.19 21.06
CA ALA A 158 17.34 -11.02 22.42
C ALA A 158 16.07 -11.84 22.67
N PHE A 159 15.15 -11.87 21.70
CA PHE A 159 13.94 -12.70 21.77
C PHE A 159 14.28 -14.18 21.84
N LEU A 160 15.14 -14.68 20.95
CA LEU A 160 15.57 -16.08 20.95
C LEU A 160 16.28 -16.45 22.25
N GLY A 161 17.16 -15.58 22.74
CA GLY A 161 17.84 -15.78 24.02
C GLY A 161 16.89 -15.75 25.21
N ALA A 162 15.85 -14.92 25.19
CA ALA A 162 14.80 -14.91 26.21
C ALA A 162 14.01 -16.22 26.21
N VAL A 163 13.68 -16.79 25.04
CA VAL A 163 13.04 -18.11 24.94
C VAL A 163 13.92 -19.20 25.55
N VAL A 164 15.21 -19.22 25.25
CA VAL A 164 16.18 -20.16 25.84
C VAL A 164 16.26 -20.00 27.36
N LEU A 165 16.27 -18.75 27.85
CA LEU A 165 16.30 -18.46 29.28
C LEU A 165 15.03 -18.92 30.00
N LEU A 166 13.85 -18.70 29.41
CA LEU A 166 12.58 -19.19 29.94
C LEU A 166 12.56 -20.72 30.02
N GLN A 167 13.11 -21.39 29.00
CA GLN A 167 13.25 -22.85 29.01
C GLN A 167 14.21 -23.32 30.11
N ALA A 168 15.35 -22.65 30.30
CA ALA A 168 16.30 -22.95 31.38
C ALA A 168 15.66 -22.73 32.77
N ALA A 169 14.86 -21.68 32.93
CA ALA A 169 14.05 -21.42 34.12
C ALA A 169 12.94 -22.47 34.33
N GLY A 170 12.62 -23.28 33.31
CA GLY A 170 11.65 -24.38 33.39
C GLY A 170 10.21 -23.93 33.21
N VAL A 171 10.02 -22.76 32.59
CA VAL A 171 8.71 -22.28 32.18
C VAL A 171 8.18 -23.20 31.08
N ASP A 172 6.93 -23.62 31.20
CA ASP A 172 6.27 -24.35 30.12
C ASP A 172 6.09 -23.45 28.90
N LEU A 173 6.92 -23.69 27.88
CA LEU A 173 6.89 -22.94 26.63
C LEU A 173 5.57 -23.13 25.88
N ARG A 174 4.75 -24.15 26.19
CA ARG A 174 3.45 -24.35 25.53
C ARG A 174 2.52 -23.15 25.77
N SER A 175 2.41 -22.69 27.01
CA SER A 175 1.57 -21.53 27.36
C SER A 175 2.10 -20.24 26.73
N VAL A 176 3.43 -20.06 26.72
CA VAL A 176 4.08 -18.93 26.06
C VAL A 176 3.89 -18.98 24.54
N ALA A 177 3.95 -20.17 23.94
CA ALA A 177 3.77 -20.37 22.51
C ALA A 177 2.36 -20.02 22.04
N ILE A 178 1.32 -20.29 22.86
CA ILE A 178 -0.05 -19.86 22.55
C ILE A 178 -0.12 -18.33 22.48
N GLY A 179 0.40 -17.63 23.49
CA GLY A 179 0.45 -16.16 23.48
C GLY A 179 1.30 -15.61 22.32
N ALA A 180 2.47 -16.19 22.08
CA ALA A 180 3.35 -15.82 20.98
C ALA A 180 2.74 -16.08 19.61
N SER A 181 1.90 -17.10 19.46
CA SER A 181 1.20 -17.40 18.20
C SER A 181 0.16 -16.32 17.88
N VAL A 182 -0.65 -15.92 18.88
CA VAL A 182 -1.63 -14.83 18.69
C VAL A 182 -0.91 -13.52 18.36
N LEU A 183 0.16 -13.19 19.09
CA LEU A 183 0.98 -12.01 18.79
C LEU A 183 1.63 -12.11 17.42
N GLY A 184 2.15 -13.28 17.04
CA GLY A 184 2.80 -13.52 15.76
C GLY A 184 1.84 -13.36 14.58
N VAL A 185 0.61 -13.88 14.70
CA VAL A 185 -0.45 -13.68 13.70
C VAL A 185 -0.80 -12.18 13.58
N GLY A 186 -0.94 -11.48 14.71
CA GLY A 186 -1.20 -10.04 14.72
C GLY A 186 -0.09 -9.22 14.02
N ILE A 187 1.17 -9.52 14.32
CA ILE A 187 2.33 -8.91 13.65
C ILE A 187 2.34 -9.26 12.16
N GLY A 188 2.03 -10.51 11.81
CA GLY A 188 1.96 -10.98 10.42
C GLY A 188 0.93 -10.20 9.59
N PHE A 189 -0.27 -10.01 10.13
CA PHE A 189 -1.29 -9.17 9.50
C PHE A 189 -0.85 -7.71 9.37
N GLY A 190 -0.18 -7.16 10.40
CA GLY A 190 0.37 -5.80 10.35
C GLY A 190 1.46 -5.62 9.28
N LEU A 191 2.26 -6.66 9.03
CA LEU A 191 3.36 -6.64 8.06
C LEU A 191 2.95 -7.09 6.65
N GLN A 192 1.73 -7.62 6.47
CA GLN A 192 1.27 -8.24 5.23
C GLN A 192 1.50 -7.34 4.01
N ASN A 193 1.13 -6.05 4.09
CA ASN A 193 1.30 -5.11 2.98
C ASN A 193 2.77 -4.83 2.64
N ILE A 194 3.65 -4.81 3.64
CA ILE A 194 5.08 -4.60 3.43
C ILE A 194 5.69 -5.82 2.76
N ALA A 195 5.34 -7.03 3.24
CA ALA A 195 5.78 -8.28 2.65
C ALA A 195 5.29 -8.43 1.21
N ASN A 196 4.02 -8.13 0.93
CA ASN A 196 3.44 -8.17 -0.41
C ASN A 196 4.19 -7.25 -1.38
N ASN A 197 4.41 -5.99 -0.99
CA ASN A 197 5.16 -5.03 -1.81
C ASN A 197 6.62 -5.44 -2.02
N PHE A 198 7.26 -6.03 -1.01
CA PHE A 198 8.62 -6.53 -1.12
C PHE A 198 8.73 -7.69 -2.11
N VAL A 199 7.90 -8.73 -1.93
CA VAL A 199 7.84 -9.88 -2.84
C VAL A 199 7.50 -9.44 -4.25
N SER A 200 6.55 -8.51 -4.39
CA SER A 200 6.19 -7.90 -5.68
C SER A 200 7.39 -7.20 -6.33
N GLY A 201 8.17 -6.44 -5.56
CA GLY A 201 9.39 -5.80 -6.05
C GLY A 201 10.45 -6.78 -6.53
N VAL A 202 10.64 -7.89 -5.81
CA VAL A 202 11.53 -8.97 -6.24
C VAL A 202 11.04 -9.58 -7.54
N LEU A 203 9.74 -9.84 -7.66
CA LEU A 203 9.14 -10.44 -8.85
C LEU A 203 9.25 -9.53 -10.07
N LEU A 204 8.97 -8.23 -9.92
CA LEU A 204 9.12 -7.24 -10.98
C LEU A 204 10.56 -7.18 -11.50
N ASN A 205 11.57 -7.26 -10.63
CA ASN A 205 12.96 -7.28 -11.04
C ASN A 205 13.37 -8.59 -11.74
N LEU A 206 12.79 -9.72 -11.32
CA LEU A 206 13.10 -11.04 -11.88
C LEU A 206 12.43 -11.26 -13.24
N GLN A 207 11.12 -11.05 -13.32
CA GLN A 207 10.32 -11.28 -14.53
C GLN A 207 10.43 -10.12 -15.53
N ARG A 208 10.72 -8.90 -15.04
CA ARG A 208 10.85 -7.67 -15.84
C ARG A 208 9.65 -7.38 -16.77
N PRO A 209 8.39 -7.46 -16.29
CA PRO A 209 7.23 -7.03 -17.08
C PRO A 209 7.27 -5.52 -17.36
N VAL A 210 7.92 -4.77 -16.48
CA VAL A 210 8.21 -3.34 -16.62
C VAL A 210 9.68 -3.12 -16.26
N ARG A 211 10.36 -2.23 -16.99
CA ARG A 211 11.77 -1.92 -16.81
C ARG A 211 11.99 -0.42 -16.56
N PRO A 212 13.07 -0.02 -15.88
CA PRO A 212 13.51 1.37 -15.87
C PRO A 212 13.67 1.90 -17.30
N GLY A 213 13.05 3.03 -17.59
CA GLY A 213 12.97 3.64 -18.93
C GLY A 213 11.66 3.36 -19.67
N ASP A 214 10.85 2.40 -19.23
CA ASP A 214 9.58 2.09 -19.88
C ASP A 214 8.54 3.18 -19.65
N PHE A 215 7.73 3.48 -20.67
CA PHE A 215 6.59 4.38 -20.57
C PHE A 215 5.32 3.58 -20.29
N VAL A 216 4.74 3.79 -19.10
CA VAL A 216 3.66 2.97 -18.57
C VAL A 216 2.47 3.79 -18.12
N HIS A 217 1.31 3.13 -18.11
CA HIS A 217 0.08 3.62 -17.51
C HIS A 217 -0.38 2.60 -16.46
N VAL A 218 -0.43 3.04 -15.20
CA VAL A 218 -0.75 2.19 -14.03
C VAL A 218 -1.84 2.89 -13.21
N GLY A 219 -3.06 2.37 -13.27
CA GLY A 219 -4.23 3.04 -12.68
C GLY A 219 -4.46 4.41 -13.33
N GLU A 220 -4.36 5.47 -12.55
CA GLU A 220 -4.53 6.87 -13.00
C GLU A 220 -3.20 7.51 -13.47
N TYR A 221 -2.06 6.85 -13.24
CA TYR A 221 -0.75 7.45 -13.41
C TYR A 221 -0.12 7.06 -14.75
N VAL A 222 0.19 8.07 -15.56
CA VAL A 222 0.94 7.91 -16.82
C VAL A 222 2.34 8.52 -16.66
N GLY A 223 3.37 7.74 -16.98
CA GLY A 223 4.74 8.26 -16.91
C GLY A 223 5.82 7.25 -17.27
N THR A 224 7.07 7.66 -17.10
CA THR A 224 8.24 6.81 -17.35
C THR A 224 8.76 6.23 -16.04
N VAL A 225 9.04 4.93 -16.02
CA VAL A 225 9.62 4.27 -14.84
C VAL A 225 11.07 4.73 -14.67
N LEU A 226 11.38 5.36 -13.53
CA LEU A 226 12.74 5.80 -13.21
C LEU A 226 13.56 4.67 -12.59
N ARG A 227 13.01 4.02 -11.55
CA ARG A 227 13.64 2.90 -10.86
C ARG A 227 12.61 2.04 -10.13
N ILE A 228 12.93 0.75 -9.98
CA ILE A 228 12.14 -0.20 -9.22
C ILE A 228 12.85 -0.42 -7.88
N GLY A 229 12.27 0.10 -6.79
CA GLY A 229 12.76 -0.12 -5.44
C GLY A 229 12.23 -1.42 -4.83
N ALA A 230 12.67 -1.71 -3.60
CA ALA A 230 12.25 -2.92 -2.89
C ALA A 230 10.73 -2.99 -2.65
N ARG A 231 10.08 -1.87 -2.29
CA ARG A 231 8.63 -1.81 -1.96
C ARG A 231 7.79 -0.96 -2.91
N SER A 232 8.42 -0.09 -3.68
CA SER A 232 7.74 0.84 -4.58
C SER A 232 8.58 1.13 -5.81
N THR A 233 7.91 1.42 -6.91
CA THR A 233 8.48 1.84 -8.17
C THR A 233 8.26 3.34 -8.35
N GLU A 234 9.29 4.04 -8.80
CA GLU A 234 9.21 5.47 -9.05
C GLU A 234 8.84 5.72 -10.50
N ILE A 235 7.76 6.47 -10.72
CA ILE A 235 7.29 6.87 -12.04
C ILE A 235 7.40 8.39 -12.15
N VAL A 236 8.04 8.90 -13.20
CA VAL A 236 8.08 10.33 -13.52
C VAL A 236 6.99 10.64 -14.54
N THR A 237 6.03 11.47 -14.16
CA THR A 237 4.94 11.89 -15.06
C THR A 237 5.44 12.85 -16.14
N LEU A 238 4.58 13.15 -17.11
CA LEU A 238 4.87 14.13 -18.17
C LEU A 238 5.14 15.54 -17.61
N ASP A 239 4.54 15.86 -16.46
CA ASP A 239 4.76 17.13 -15.73
C ASP A 239 6.03 17.11 -14.86
N ARG A 240 6.89 16.10 -15.02
CA ARG A 240 8.13 15.89 -14.25
C ARG A 240 7.92 15.72 -12.74
N VAL A 241 6.74 15.24 -12.33
CA VAL A 241 6.47 14.88 -10.93
C VAL A 241 6.82 13.42 -10.72
N THR A 242 7.53 13.12 -9.63
CA THR A 242 7.87 11.73 -9.26
C THR A 242 6.80 11.15 -8.34
N ILE A 243 6.19 10.05 -8.75
CA ILE A 243 5.15 9.33 -8.03
C ILE A 243 5.72 7.98 -7.56
N LEU A 244 5.50 7.66 -6.28
CA LEU A 244 5.90 6.39 -5.68
C LEU A 244 4.71 5.42 -5.72
N VAL A 245 4.75 4.44 -6.62
CA VAL A 245 3.69 3.44 -6.76
C VAL A 245 4.09 2.17 -6.02
N PRO A 246 3.26 1.63 -5.10
CA PRO A 246 3.51 0.36 -4.44
C PRO A 246 3.73 -0.76 -5.46
N ASN A 247 4.73 -1.62 -5.25
CA ASN A 247 5.06 -2.65 -6.24
C ASN A 247 3.91 -3.65 -6.46
N SER A 248 3.09 -3.92 -5.44
CA SER A 248 1.96 -4.84 -5.57
C SER A 248 0.95 -4.39 -6.64
N ARG A 249 0.79 -3.07 -6.84
CA ARG A 249 -0.10 -2.51 -7.87
C ARG A 249 0.23 -2.98 -9.28
N PHE A 250 1.51 -3.27 -9.57
CA PHE A 250 1.94 -3.72 -10.90
C PHE A 250 1.64 -5.21 -11.15
N LEU A 251 1.34 -5.97 -10.10
CA LEU A 251 1.01 -7.39 -10.19
C LEU A 251 -0.47 -7.65 -9.96
N GLU A 252 -1.13 -6.82 -9.15
CA GLU A 252 -2.54 -6.93 -8.80
C GLU A 252 -3.46 -6.27 -9.83
N ASN A 253 -3.00 -5.20 -10.48
CA ASN A 253 -3.80 -4.43 -11.44
C ASN A 253 -3.25 -4.55 -12.86
N GLU A 254 -4.09 -4.21 -13.84
CA GLU A 254 -3.67 -4.04 -15.22
C GLU A 254 -2.67 -2.89 -15.37
N VAL A 255 -1.62 -3.15 -16.15
CA VAL A 255 -0.58 -2.18 -16.49
C VAL A 255 -0.44 -2.14 -18.00
N VAL A 256 -0.59 -0.95 -18.59
CA VAL A 256 -0.32 -0.75 -20.02
C VAL A 256 1.12 -0.27 -20.17
N ASN A 257 1.97 -1.09 -20.77
CA ASN A 257 3.36 -0.74 -21.08
C ASN A 257 3.49 -0.46 -22.58
N TRP A 258 3.72 0.81 -22.92
CA TRP A 258 3.75 1.29 -24.31
C TRP A 258 5.09 1.03 -25.00
N THR A 259 6.13 0.66 -24.26
CA THR A 259 7.49 0.47 -24.77
C THR A 259 8.04 -0.93 -24.50
N HIS A 260 7.17 -1.88 -24.13
CA HIS A 260 7.60 -3.24 -23.80
C HIS A 260 8.04 -3.98 -25.06
N GLY A 261 9.34 -4.25 -25.19
CA GLY A 261 9.92 -5.03 -26.29
C GLY A 261 10.05 -4.25 -27.59
N ASP A 262 9.03 -3.49 -27.99
CA ASP A 262 9.02 -2.64 -29.18
C ASP A 262 8.53 -1.22 -28.81
N PRO A 263 9.29 -0.14 -29.13
CA PRO A 263 8.83 1.24 -28.93
C PRO A 263 7.77 1.69 -29.94
N VAL A 264 7.51 0.92 -31.00
CA VAL A 264 6.49 1.24 -32.01
C VAL A 264 5.10 1.10 -31.41
N SER A 265 4.38 2.22 -31.33
CA SER A 265 3.03 2.29 -30.75
C SER A 265 2.05 2.92 -31.72
N ARG A 266 0.82 2.40 -31.76
CA ARG A 266 -0.28 2.98 -32.54
C ARG A 266 -1.10 3.93 -31.69
N ILE A 267 -1.23 5.17 -32.15
CA ILE A 267 -2.08 6.20 -31.55
C ILE A 267 -3.35 6.34 -32.39
N ARG A 268 -4.48 6.47 -31.69
CA ARG A 268 -5.80 6.69 -32.30
C ARG A 268 -6.20 8.13 -32.05
N VAL A 269 -6.45 8.88 -33.12
CA VAL A 269 -6.96 10.25 -33.04
C VAL A 269 -8.41 10.23 -33.53
N PRO A 270 -9.40 10.28 -32.62
CA PRO A 270 -10.81 10.31 -33.00
C PRO A 270 -11.16 11.66 -33.64
N VAL A 271 -11.99 11.62 -34.67
CA VAL A 271 -12.45 12.76 -35.46
C VAL A 271 -13.89 12.52 -35.88
N SER A 272 -14.79 13.46 -35.58
CA SER A 272 -16.19 13.41 -36.01
C SER A 272 -16.43 14.46 -37.09
N VAL A 273 -17.10 14.07 -38.17
CA VAL A 273 -17.49 14.96 -39.28
C VAL A 273 -19.00 14.92 -39.50
N ALA A 274 -19.56 15.88 -40.24
CA ALA A 274 -20.99 15.90 -40.53
C ALA A 274 -21.45 14.64 -41.27
N ALA A 275 -22.67 14.16 -40.96
CA ALA A 275 -23.24 12.94 -41.56
C ALA A 275 -23.26 12.93 -43.11
N GLY A 276 -23.36 14.11 -43.73
CA GLY A 276 -23.39 14.28 -45.19
C GLY A 276 -22.01 14.31 -45.87
N ALA A 277 -20.90 14.20 -45.12
CA ALA A 277 -19.55 14.21 -45.70
C ALA A 277 -19.25 12.90 -46.45
N ASP A 278 -18.59 13.00 -47.61
CA ASP A 278 -18.14 11.82 -48.36
C ASP A 278 -17.03 11.07 -47.58
N PRO A 279 -17.26 9.80 -47.16
CA PRO A 279 -16.27 9.01 -46.43
C PRO A 279 -14.94 8.84 -47.16
N GLY A 280 -14.95 8.78 -48.49
CA GLY A 280 -13.75 8.66 -49.31
C GLY A 280 -12.88 9.92 -49.22
N LEU A 281 -13.52 11.09 -49.33
CA LEU A 281 -12.87 12.39 -49.19
C LEU A 281 -12.34 12.62 -47.77
N VAL A 282 -13.12 12.24 -46.74
CA VAL A 282 -12.70 12.32 -45.33
C VAL A 282 -11.46 11.47 -45.10
N ARG A 283 -11.45 10.22 -45.59
CA ARG A 283 -10.28 9.34 -45.52
C ARG A 283 -9.05 9.97 -46.16
N HIS A 284 -9.20 10.58 -47.34
CA HIS A 284 -8.11 11.26 -48.02
C HIS A 284 -7.55 12.43 -47.19
N ALA A 285 -8.44 13.32 -46.71
CA ALA A 285 -8.06 14.49 -45.92
C ALA A 285 -7.35 14.11 -44.60
N LEU A 286 -7.81 13.06 -43.92
CA LEU A 286 -7.20 12.57 -42.69
C LEU A 286 -5.82 11.93 -42.92
N LEU A 287 -5.65 11.16 -43.99
CA LEU A 287 -4.35 10.61 -44.36
C LEU A 287 -3.37 11.71 -44.75
N GLU A 288 -3.81 12.71 -45.49
CA GLU A 288 -3.00 13.87 -45.86
C GLU A 288 -2.54 14.65 -44.62
N ALA A 289 -3.38 14.81 -43.61
CA ALA A 289 -3.02 15.48 -42.35
C ALA A 289 -1.88 14.75 -41.60
N ALA A 290 -1.80 13.42 -41.71
CA ALA A 290 -0.74 12.61 -41.13
C ALA A 290 0.55 12.61 -41.97
N GLN A 291 0.45 12.84 -43.27
CA GLN A 291 1.60 12.80 -44.18
C GLN A 291 2.63 13.88 -43.84
N GLY A 292 3.90 13.48 -43.82
CA GLY A 292 5.02 14.38 -43.56
C GLY A 292 5.15 14.87 -42.11
N HIS A 293 4.33 14.38 -41.17
CA HIS A 293 4.52 14.69 -39.75
C HIS A 293 5.74 13.93 -39.20
N PRO A 294 6.71 14.60 -38.56
CA PRO A 294 7.96 13.96 -38.13
C PRO A 294 7.77 12.88 -37.06
N GLY A 295 6.71 12.99 -36.25
CA GLY A 295 6.34 11.98 -35.24
C GLY A 295 5.49 10.80 -35.76
N VAL A 296 5.17 10.75 -37.06
CA VAL A 296 4.38 9.66 -37.67
C VAL A 296 5.29 8.79 -38.53
N LEU A 297 5.22 7.48 -38.33
CA LEU A 297 5.98 6.52 -39.14
C LEU A 297 5.37 6.36 -40.54
N ARG A 298 6.27 6.16 -41.51
CA ARG A 298 5.90 5.83 -42.89
C ARG A 298 5.66 4.34 -43.07
N ASP A 299 6.34 3.52 -42.29
CA ASP A 299 6.18 2.08 -42.21
C ASP A 299 6.22 1.66 -40.73
N PRO A 300 5.13 1.12 -40.15
CA PRO A 300 3.84 0.85 -40.80
C PRO A 300 3.09 2.13 -41.22
N ARG A 301 2.35 2.05 -42.33
CA ARG A 301 1.63 3.22 -42.88
C ARG A 301 0.48 3.66 -41.96
N PRO A 302 0.18 4.96 -41.87
CA PRO A 302 -1.05 5.46 -41.26
C PRO A 302 -2.29 4.93 -41.97
N ASP A 303 -3.37 4.75 -41.23
CA ASP A 303 -4.65 4.31 -41.77
C ASP A 303 -5.80 5.09 -41.12
N VAL A 304 -7.00 4.98 -41.69
CA VAL A 304 -8.21 5.64 -41.20
C VAL A 304 -9.31 4.59 -41.12
N ALA A 305 -9.95 4.51 -39.96
CA ALA A 305 -11.09 3.63 -39.75
C ALA A 305 -12.36 4.47 -39.50
N LEU A 306 -13.45 4.14 -40.19
CA LEU A 306 -14.80 4.57 -39.80
C LEU A 306 -15.21 3.73 -38.59
N GLN A 307 -15.40 4.37 -37.44
CA GLN A 307 -15.75 3.70 -36.18
C GLN A 307 -17.26 3.47 -36.06
N GLY A 308 -18.07 4.37 -36.61
CA GLY A 308 -19.52 4.27 -36.56
C GLY A 308 -20.22 5.53 -37.03
N PHE A 309 -21.54 5.54 -36.81
CA PHE A 309 -22.44 6.64 -37.12
C PHE A 309 -22.92 7.22 -35.78
N GLY A 310 -22.50 8.44 -35.46
CA GLY A 310 -22.94 9.17 -34.28
C GLY A 310 -24.24 9.95 -34.55
N ASP A 311 -24.76 10.64 -33.54
CA ASP A 311 -25.95 11.48 -33.68
C ASP A 311 -25.64 12.70 -34.58
N GLY A 312 -26.06 12.63 -35.85
CA GLY A 312 -25.75 13.64 -36.87
C GLY A 312 -24.29 13.67 -37.35
N SER A 313 -23.48 12.65 -37.05
CA SER A 313 -22.04 12.62 -37.37
C SER A 313 -21.54 11.28 -37.90
N LEU A 314 -20.45 11.32 -38.68
CA LEU A 314 -19.63 10.15 -39.00
C LEU A 314 -18.37 10.18 -38.13
N ASP A 315 -18.16 9.12 -37.36
CA ASP A 315 -17.02 9.02 -36.44
C ASP A 315 -15.88 8.24 -37.09
N PHE A 316 -14.76 8.91 -37.29
CA PHE A 316 -13.52 8.33 -37.81
C PHE A 316 -12.44 8.30 -36.73
N ALA A 317 -11.49 7.38 -36.89
CA ALA A 317 -10.24 7.40 -36.16
C ALA A 317 -9.06 7.38 -37.13
N LEU A 318 -8.23 8.41 -37.06
CA LEU A 318 -6.92 8.41 -37.70
C LEU A 318 -5.97 7.56 -36.85
N LEU A 319 -5.44 6.50 -37.46
CA LEU A 319 -4.55 5.52 -36.85
C LEU A 319 -3.12 5.81 -37.32
N VAL A 320 -2.27 6.30 -36.42
CA VAL A 320 -0.86 6.61 -36.72
C VAL A 320 0.07 5.77 -35.87
N TRP A 321 1.22 5.41 -36.42
CA TRP A 321 2.28 4.73 -35.68
C TRP A 321 3.37 5.74 -35.29
N THR A 322 3.92 5.61 -34.08
CA THR A 322 5.02 6.44 -33.57
C THR A 322 6.11 5.57 -32.93
N LEU A 323 7.36 6.03 -32.97
CA LEU A 323 8.49 5.45 -32.22
C LEU A 323 8.68 6.06 -30.83
N ASP A 324 7.94 7.12 -30.49
CA ASP A 324 8.06 7.81 -29.21
C ASP A 324 6.69 7.96 -28.54
N PRO A 325 6.15 6.89 -27.92
CA PRO A 325 4.85 6.92 -27.25
C PRO A 325 4.79 7.93 -26.10
N ARG A 326 5.93 8.35 -25.54
CA ARG A 326 5.99 9.41 -24.50
C ARG A 326 5.43 10.74 -24.99
N ARG A 327 5.55 11.01 -26.29
CA ARG A 327 5.03 12.23 -26.94
C ARG A 327 3.64 12.05 -27.52
N GLN A 328 2.94 10.96 -27.21
CA GLN A 328 1.64 10.65 -27.82
C GLN A 328 0.61 11.77 -27.68
N PHE A 329 0.58 12.47 -26.55
CA PHE A 329 -0.38 13.57 -26.33
C PHE A 329 -0.04 14.80 -27.19
N ALA A 330 1.24 15.14 -27.28
CA ALA A 330 1.71 16.22 -28.15
C ALA A 330 1.46 15.88 -29.62
N LEU A 331 1.82 14.66 -30.06
CA LEU A 331 1.58 14.19 -31.41
C LEU A 331 0.08 14.19 -31.76
N ALA A 332 -0.78 13.71 -30.87
CA ALA A 332 -2.21 13.70 -31.09
C ALA A 332 -2.80 15.13 -31.12
N SER A 333 -2.23 16.08 -30.39
CA SER A 333 -2.62 17.49 -30.47
C SER A 333 -2.22 18.10 -31.82
N ASP A 334 -0.97 17.93 -32.22
CA ASP A 334 -0.43 18.41 -33.50
C ASP A 334 -1.22 17.84 -34.69
N LEU A 335 -1.56 16.56 -34.64
CA LEU A 335 -2.39 15.90 -35.65
C LEU A 335 -3.81 16.45 -35.68
N ARG A 336 -4.44 16.74 -34.53
CA ARG A 336 -5.79 17.35 -34.53
C ARG A 336 -5.81 18.71 -35.21
N ILE A 337 -4.77 19.53 -34.99
CA ILE A 337 -4.63 20.84 -35.65
C ILE A 337 -4.48 20.66 -37.18
N ARG A 338 -3.64 19.70 -37.61
CA ARG A 338 -3.47 19.40 -39.04
C ARG A 338 -4.73 18.80 -39.68
N ILE A 339 -5.44 17.96 -38.94
CA ILE A 339 -6.72 17.38 -39.37
C ILE A 339 -7.72 18.52 -39.61
N GLU A 340 -7.87 19.44 -38.66
CA GLU A 340 -8.76 20.59 -38.81
C GLU A 340 -8.43 21.40 -40.09
N ALA A 341 -7.16 21.76 -40.27
CA ALA A 341 -6.72 22.48 -41.47
C ALA A 341 -6.96 21.68 -42.76
N SER A 342 -6.82 20.35 -42.72
CA SER A 342 -7.04 19.47 -43.87
C SER A 342 -8.52 19.32 -44.23
N LEU A 343 -9.38 19.14 -43.23
CA LEU A 343 -10.83 19.07 -43.41
C LEU A 343 -11.36 20.39 -43.99
N ARG A 344 -10.87 21.53 -43.47
CA ARG A 344 -11.22 22.85 -43.97
C ARG A 344 -10.84 23.05 -45.44
N ARG A 345 -9.65 22.61 -45.86
CA ARG A 345 -9.20 22.69 -47.27
C ARG A 345 -10.09 21.89 -48.23
N HIS A 346 -10.66 20.79 -47.77
CA HIS A 346 -11.56 19.94 -48.55
C HIS A 346 -13.04 20.31 -48.38
N ALA A 347 -13.35 21.43 -47.71
CA ALA A 347 -14.71 21.86 -47.40
C ALA A 347 -15.56 20.79 -46.68
N ILE A 348 -14.92 19.96 -45.85
CA ILE A 348 -15.60 18.96 -45.04
C ILE A 348 -16.11 19.65 -43.76
N ALA A 349 -17.43 19.64 -43.56
CA ALA A 349 -18.07 20.24 -42.40
C ALA A 349 -17.87 19.39 -41.13
N PHE A 350 -17.69 20.07 -40.00
CA PHE A 350 -17.84 19.47 -38.69
C PHE A 350 -19.33 19.25 -38.38
N PRO A 351 -19.67 18.30 -37.50
CA PRO A 351 -21.07 18.03 -37.17
C PRO A 351 -21.72 19.27 -36.55
N GLU A 352 -22.83 19.69 -37.14
CA GLU A 352 -23.65 20.79 -36.63
C GLU A 352 -24.75 20.24 -35.71
N ARG A 353 -25.07 20.99 -34.66
CA ARG A 353 -26.20 20.67 -33.78
C ARG A 353 -27.39 21.53 -34.16
N GLU A 354 -28.39 20.94 -34.81
CA GLU A 354 -29.68 21.61 -35.01
C GLU A 354 -30.44 21.63 -33.69
N VAL A 355 -30.71 22.82 -33.16
CA VAL A 355 -31.57 23.00 -31.97
C VAL A 355 -32.92 23.50 -32.44
N ARG A 356 -33.91 22.61 -32.48
CA ARG A 356 -35.30 22.98 -32.79
C ARG A 356 -36.00 23.51 -31.54
N VAL A 357 -36.03 24.84 -31.39
CA VAL A 357 -36.72 25.50 -30.27
C VAL A 357 -38.24 25.51 -30.53
N ARG A 358 -39.00 24.77 -29.73
CA ARG A 358 -40.47 24.83 -29.73
C ARG A 358 -40.92 25.91 -28.74
N ALA A 359 -41.19 27.12 -29.24
CA ALA A 359 -41.71 28.23 -28.45
C ALA A 359 -43.15 28.60 -28.91
N PRO A 360 -44.18 27.83 -28.51
CA PRO A 360 -45.54 28.03 -28.98
C PRO A 360 -46.12 29.40 -28.56
N GLU A 361 -45.70 29.95 -27.42
CA GLU A 361 -46.13 31.28 -27.00
C GLU A 361 -45.44 32.40 -27.78
N LEU A 362 -44.17 32.24 -28.14
CA LEU A 362 -43.46 33.16 -29.02
C LEU A 362 -44.09 33.15 -30.41
N ALA A 363 -44.48 31.98 -30.93
CA ALA A 363 -45.20 31.87 -32.20
C ALA A 363 -46.55 32.60 -32.17
N ARG A 364 -47.31 32.47 -31.08
CA ARG A 364 -48.57 33.23 -30.89
C ARG A 364 -48.33 34.73 -30.74
N ALA A 365 -47.30 35.15 -30.01
CA ALA A 365 -46.94 36.55 -29.82
C ALA A 365 -46.48 37.22 -31.12
N LEU A 366 -45.68 36.51 -31.93
CA LEU A 366 -45.26 36.96 -33.26
C LEU A 366 -46.43 37.03 -34.24
N ALA A 367 -47.36 36.06 -34.22
CA ALA A 367 -48.59 36.12 -35.01
C ALA A 367 -49.47 37.32 -34.61
N ALA A 368 -49.60 37.59 -33.30
CA ALA A 368 -50.34 38.74 -32.79
C ALA A 368 -49.66 40.08 -33.12
N TRP A 369 -48.33 40.12 -33.16
CA TRP A 369 -47.57 41.30 -33.58
C TRP A 369 -47.69 41.55 -35.09
N ALA A 370 -47.55 40.51 -35.92
CA ALA A 370 -47.72 40.60 -37.38
C ALA A 370 -49.14 41.05 -37.79
N LEU A 371 -50.16 40.63 -37.04
CA LEU A 371 -51.55 41.10 -37.21
C LEU A 371 -51.73 42.58 -36.85
N ARG A 372 -50.89 43.15 -35.97
CA ARG A 372 -50.96 44.57 -35.55
C ARG A 372 -50.25 45.52 -36.52
N GLU A 373 -49.19 45.09 -37.19
CA GLU A 373 -48.42 45.93 -38.11
C GLU A 373 -48.92 45.92 -39.57
N GLY A 374 -49.99 45.19 -39.88
CA GLY A 374 -50.65 45.27 -41.19
C GLY A 374 -49.84 44.68 -42.35
N THR A 375 -48.77 43.93 -42.09
CA THR A 375 -48.14 43.08 -43.10
C THR A 375 -48.99 41.82 -43.30
N GLY A 376 -50.00 41.93 -44.17
CA GLY A 376 -50.86 40.81 -44.54
C GLY A 376 -50.13 39.74 -45.34
N ALA A 377 -49.40 38.86 -44.66
CA ALA A 377 -49.00 37.57 -45.20
C ALA A 377 -49.33 36.49 -44.14
N PRO A 378 -50.25 35.56 -44.41
CA PRO A 378 -50.49 34.45 -43.48
C PRO A 378 -49.24 33.56 -43.41
N PRO A 379 -48.92 32.97 -42.24
CA PRO A 379 -47.90 31.94 -42.18
C PRO A 379 -48.31 30.76 -43.08
N PRO A 380 -47.36 30.09 -43.78
CA PRO A 380 -47.69 28.96 -44.62
C PRO A 380 -48.35 27.88 -43.75
N GLU A 381 -49.51 27.41 -44.22
CA GLU A 381 -50.31 26.36 -43.59
C GLU A 381 -49.41 25.21 -43.14
N ALA A 382 -49.44 24.95 -41.84
CA ALA A 382 -49.15 23.63 -41.30
C ALA A 382 -50.19 22.68 -41.90
N ALA A 383 -49.83 22.08 -43.03
CA ALA A 383 -50.60 21.05 -43.68
C ALA A 383 -50.85 19.93 -42.67
N ALA A 384 -52.12 19.78 -42.33
CA ALA A 384 -52.65 18.60 -41.68
C ALA A 384 -52.24 17.37 -42.49
N VAL A 385 -51.46 16.48 -41.87
CA VAL A 385 -51.47 15.07 -42.26
C VAL A 385 -52.13 14.35 -41.12
N ALA A 386 -53.44 14.19 -41.29
CA ALA A 386 -54.26 13.32 -40.51
C ALA A 386 -53.90 11.86 -40.80
N ASP A 387 -53.87 11.12 -39.71
CA ASP A 387 -54.02 9.68 -39.54
C ASP A 387 -54.91 9.02 -40.63
N ALA A 388 -54.34 8.05 -41.36
CA ALA A 388 -55.11 7.13 -42.21
C ALA A 388 -54.37 5.78 -42.32
N ALA A 389 -55.05 4.73 -41.88
CA ALA A 389 -54.59 3.36 -41.81
C ALA A 389 -54.77 2.57 -43.13
N GLU A 390 -54.00 1.48 -43.20
CA GLU A 390 -54.16 0.23 -43.98
C GLU A 390 -53.69 0.09 -45.44
N GLY A 391 -52.84 -0.95 -45.66
CA GLY A 391 -52.64 -1.65 -46.95
C GLY A 391 -51.20 -2.12 -47.25
N GLY A 392 -50.80 -3.34 -46.84
CA GLY A 392 -49.49 -3.98 -47.15
C GLY A 392 -49.35 -4.54 -48.60
N PRO A 393 -48.35 -5.41 -48.97
CA PRO A 393 -47.46 -6.24 -48.12
C PRO A 393 -45.96 -6.44 -48.57
N ARG A 394 -45.21 -7.22 -47.76
CA ARG A 394 -43.93 -7.99 -48.00
C ARG A 394 -42.59 -7.24 -47.72
N ALA A 395 -41.59 -7.79 -47.00
CA ALA A 395 -41.36 -9.10 -46.37
C ALA A 395 -40.19 -9.06 -45.35
N ALA A 396 -40.21 -10.05 -44.43
CA ALA A 396 -39.10 -10.67 -43.67
C ALA A 396 -38.75 -10.19 -42.23
N HIS A 397 -39.46 -10.82 -41.28
CA HIS A 397 -39.17 -11.28 -39.89
C HIS A 397 -37.70 -11.55 -39.43
N PRO A 398 -37.44 -11.91 -38.15
CA PRO A 398 -38.07 -11.53 -36.85
C PRO A 398 -37.06 -11.34 -35.67
N CYS A 399 -37.46 -10.69 -34.56
CA CYS A 399 -37.30 -11.30 -33.22
C CYS A 399 -38.09 -10.56 -32.12
N GLU A 400 -39.04 -11.31 -31.56
CA GLU A 400 -39.56 -11.37 -30.19
C GLU A 400 -40.18 -10.15 -29.50
N ALA A 401 -41.48 -10.34 -29.25
CA ALA A 401 -42.39 -9.51 -28.49
C ALA A 401 -42.30 -9.79 -26.98
N SER A 402 -42.47 -8.75 -26.19
CA SER A 402 -43.20 -8.84 -24.93
C SER A 402 -44.09 -7.61 -24.77
N SER A 403 -45.39 -7.84 -25.00
CA SER A 403 -46.56 -7.23 -24.34
C SER A 403 -46.41 -5.84 -23.71
N GLY A 404 -47.07 -4.85 -24.31
CA GLY A 404 -47.27 -3.54 -23.71
C GLY A 404 -48.27 -3.55 -22.56
N LEU A 405 -48.01 -2.68 -21.58
CA LEU A 405 -48.96 -1.92 -20.77
C LEU A 405 -48.20 -0.71 -20.19
N GLY A 406 -48.54 0.51 -20.63
CA GLY A 406 -48.33 1.77 -19.90
C GLY A 406 -46.97 2.48 -20.04
N GLU A 407 -46.90 3.43 -20.96
CA GLU A 407 -45.82 4.42 -21.09
C GLU A 407 -45.90 5.51 -19.99
N ARG A 408 -44.86 5.63 -19.16
CA ARG A 408 -44.42 6.89 -18.52
C ARG A 408 -42.91 6.82 -18.35
N GLY A 409 -42.20 7.78 -18.95
CA GLY A 409 -40.74 7.87 -18.81
C GLY A 409 -40.33 8.50 -17.47
N PRO A 410 -39.07 8.32 -17.03
CA PRO A 410 -38.56 8.81 -15.74
C PRO A 410 -38.44 10.34 -15.66
N GLU A 411 -38.53 11.02 -16.81
CA GLU A 411 -38.33 12.46 -16.90
C GLU A 411 -39.57 13.29 -16.53
N ASP A 412 -40.73 12.64 -16.40
CA ASP A 412 -42.04 13.29 -16.17
C ASP A 412 -42.44 13.40 -14.69
N TRP A 413 -41.55 13.04 -13.74
CA TRP A 413 -41.84 13.10 -12.31
C TRP A 413 -41.93 14.56 -11.83
N SER A 414 -43.12 14.96 -11.38
CA SER A 414 -43.37 16.27 -10.78
C SER A 414 -42.73 16.39 -9.39
N ALA A 415 -42.53 17.63 -8.92
CA ALA A 415 -41.97 17.88 -7.59
C ALA A 415 -42.83 17.27 -6.47
N GLU A 416 -44.16 17.25 -6.62
CA GLU A 416 -45.09 16.70 -5.63
C GLU A 416 -45.02 15.16 -5.55
N GLU A 417 -44.84 14.49 -6.69
CA GLU A 417 -44.63 13.03 -6.75
C GLU A 417 -43.29 12.65 -6.12
N LEU A 418 -42.23 13.44 -6.37
CA LEU A 418 -40.91 13.22 -5.75
C LEU A 418 -40.95 13.38 -4.23
N GLU A 419 -41.70 14.35 -3.70
CA GLU A 419 -41.88 14.50 -2.24
C GLU A 419 -42.70 13.35 -1.64
N THR A 420 -43.72 12.87 -2.36
CA THR A 420 -44.53 11.73 -1.92
C THR A 420 -43.69 10.44 -1.88
N CYS A 421 -42.86 10.22 -2.90
CA CYS A 421 -41.90 9.12 -2.95
C CYS A 421 -40.88 9.23 -1.81
N LEU A 422 -40.33 10.42 -1.57
CA LEU A 422 -39.40 10.68 -0.48
C LEU A 422 -40.02 10.40 0.90
N ALA A 423 -41.29 10.76 1.11
CA ALA A 423 -42.01 10.47 2.34
C ALA A 423 -42.13 8.95 2.58
N ARG A 424 -42.38 8.16 1.53
CA ARG A 424 -42.41 6.68 1.60
C ARG A 424 -41.02 6.09 1.83
N MET A 425 -39.98 6.64 1.20
CA MET A 425 -38.59 6.22 1.44
C MET A 425 -38.15 6.42 2.89
N ARG A 426 -38.75 7.40 3.61
CA ARG A 426 -38.49 7.69 5.03
C ARG A 426 -39.42 6.94 6.00
N GLY A 427 -40.50 6.35 5.51
CA GLY A 427 -41.55 5.72 6.32
C GLY A 427 -41.21 4.31 6.80
N GLU A 428 -42.15 3.68 7.51
CA GLU A 428 -42.03 2.27 7.92
C GLU A 428 -42.08 1.36 6.69
N GLY A 429 -40.97 0.66 6.42
CA GLY A 429 -40.76 -0.10 5.17
C GLY A 429 -39.97 0.65 4.08
N GLY A 430 -39.43 1.83 4.42
CA GLY A 430 -38.54 2.62 3.56
C GLY A 430 -37.11 2.08 3.45
N VAL A 431 -36.21 2.92 2.93
CA VAL A 431 -34.79 2.55 2.74
C VAL A 431 -34.09 2.37 4.10
N PRO A 432 -33.34 1.29 4.34
CA PRO A 432 -32.72 1.02 5.64
C PRO A 432 -31.62 2.04 5.98
N VAL A 433 -31.90 2.89 6.97
CA VAL A 433 -30.96 3.89 7.49
C VAL A 433 -30.22 3.33 8.70
N SER A 434 -28.90 3.37 8.67
CA SER A 434 -28.04 2.87 9.76
C SER A 434 -26.73 3.66 9.88
N ASP A 435 -26.08 3.56 11.03
CA ASP A 435 -24.73 4.10 11.22
C ASP A 435 -23.71 3.14 10.59
N ARG A 436 -22.92 3.63 9.62
CA ARG A 436 -21.94 2.82 8.88
C ARG A 436 -20.53 3.36 9.05
N ARG A 437 -19.56 2.45 9.13
CA ARG A 437 -18.14 2.79 9.32
C ARG A 437 -17.35 2.50 8.04
N HIS A 438 -16.61 3.49 7.54
CA HIS A 438 -15.79 3.37 6.33
C HIS A 438 -14.54 4.24 6.44
N LEU A 439 -13.38 3.69 6.08
CA LEU A 439 -12.06 4.35 6.14
C LEU A 439 -11.82 5.11 7.46
N PHE A 440 -11.99 4.42 8.60
CA PHE A 440 -11.82 4.95 9.96
C PHE A 440 -12.82 6.05 10.39
N ALA A 441 -13.71 6.50 9.52
CA ALA A 441 -14.80 7.43 9.84
C ALA A 441 -16.12 6.69 10.08
N THR A 442 -16.96 7.21 10.99
CA THR A 442 -18.32 6.72 11.24
C THR A 442 -19.32 7.72 10.69
N TYR A 443 -20.15 7.28 9.76
CA TYR A 443 -21.21 8.07 9.14
C TYR A 443 -22.55 7.68 9.76
N ARG A 444 -23.16 8.62 10.48
CA ARG A 444 -24.43 8.39 11.15
C ARG A 444 -25.61 8.62 10.23
N GLY A 445 -26.67 7.83 10.44
CA GLY A 445 -27.96 7.99 9.77
C GLY A 445 -27.86 7.97 8.25
N CYS A 446 -27.16 6.99 7.69
CA CYS A 446 -26.94 6.88 6.25
C CYS A 446 -27.63 5.65 5.64
N PHE A 447 -27.99 5.76 4.37
CA PHE A 447 -28.46 4.65 3.54
C PHE A 447 -27.53 4.45 2.35
N VAL A 448 -27.60 3.28 1.71
CA VAL A 448 -26.75 2.97 0.56
C VAL A 448 -27.49 3.17 -0.75
N GLY A 449 -26.79 3.74 -1.74
CA GLY A 449 -27.35 4.04 -3.06
C GLY A 449 -27.99 2.83 -3.75
N SER A 450 -27.34 1.67 -3.73
CA SER A 450 -27.91 0.43 -4.31
C SER A 450 -29.17 -0.05 -3.58
N GLU A 451 -29.24 0.10 -2.26
CA GLU A 451 -30.43 -0.28 -1.48
C GLU A 451 -31.60 0.66 -1.76
N ALA A 452 -31.32 1.95 -1.98
CA ALA A 452 -32.33 2.92 -2.42
C ALA A 452 -32.83 2.62 -3.84
N VAL A 453 -31.94 2.22 -4.75
CA VAL A 453 -32.31 1.77 -6.11
C VAL A 453 -33.18 0.52 -6.05
N ASP A 454 -32.78 -0.49 -5.25
CA ASP A 454 -33.55 -1.72 -5.09
C ASP A 454 -34.95 -1.44 -4.51
N TRP A 455 -35.07 -0.49 -3.57
CA TRP A 455 -36.34 -0.05 -3.04
C TRP A 455 -37.22 0.63 -4.10
N LEU A 456 -36.67 1.54 -4.90
CA LEU A 456 -37.38 2.25 -5.97
C LEU A 456 -37.88 1.28 -7.06
N VAL A 457 -37.07 0.29 -7.42
CA VAL A 457 -37.46 -0.76 -8.36
C VAL A 457 -38.63 -1.58 -7.80
N ALA A 458 -38.57 -1.95 -6.52
CA ALA A 458 -39.57 -2.80 -5.89
C ALA A 458 -40.93 -2.09 -5.64
N HIS A 459 -40.91 -0.79 -5.32
CA HIS A 459 -42.12 -0.07 -4.87
C HIS A 459 -42.72 0.88 -5.91
N GLU A 460 -41.91 1.41 -6.82
CA GLU A 460 -42.35 2.37 -7.84
C GLU A 460 -42.32 1.77 -9.26
N GLY A 461 -41.97 0.48 -9.40
CA GLY A 461 -42.02 -0.26 -10.68
C GLY A 461 -40.99 0.20 -11.71
N LEU A 462 -39.96 0.93 -11.28
CA LEU A 462 -38.94 1.53 -12.13
C LEU A 462 -37.87 0.49 -12.51
N SER A 463 -37.24 0.64 -13.69
CA SER A 463 -35.98 -0.07 -13.96
C SER A 463 -34.82 0.60 -13.22
N ARG A 464 -33.71 -0.13 -13.02
CA ARG A 464 -32.54 0.39 -12.26
C ARG A 464 -31.99 1.71 -12.83
N ARG A 465 -32.00 1.87 -14.16
CA ARG A 465 -31.54 3.11 -14.81
C ARG A 465 -32.46 4.29 -14.46
N GLU A 466 -33.76 4.05 -14.42
CA GLU A 466 -34.78 5.05 -14.13
C GLU A 466 -34.78 5.46 -12.65
N ALA A 467 -34.56 4.49 -11.77
CA ALA A 467 -34.36 4.73 -10.34
C ALA A 467 -33.13 5.62 -10.05
N VAL A 468 -32.06 5.50 -10.85
CA VAL A 468 -30.90 6.40 -10.74
C VAL A 468 -31.27 7.83 -11.17
N VAL A 469 -32.02 8.00 -12.25
CA VAL A 469 -32.50 9.32 -12.71
C VAL A 469 -33.38 9.99 -11.65
N VAL A 470 -34.29 9.24 -11.03
CA VAL A 470 -35.13 9.73 -9.91
C VAL A 470 -34.26 10.15 -8.72
N GLY A 471 -33.27 9.33 -8.35
CA GLY A 471 -32.33 9.66 -7.28
C GLY A 471 -31.47 10.89 -7.58
N GLU A 472 -31.04 11.09 -8.82
CA GLU A 472 -30.33 12.30 -9.25
C GLU A 472 -31.21 13.55 -9.11
N ARG A 473 -32.51 13.45 -9.42
CA ARG A 473 -33.46 14.54 -9.18
C ARG A 473 -33.66 14.85 -7.70
N LEU A 474 -33.74 13.83 -6.84
CA LEU A 474 -33.82 14.04 -5.39
C LEU A 474 -32.55 14.71 -4.83
N VAL A 475 -31.39 14.47 -5.44
CA VAL A 475 -30.14 15.19 -5.12
C VAL A 475 -30.20 16.63 -5.64
N ALA A 476 -30.68 16.87 -6.86
CA ALA A 476 -30.83 18.20 -7.42
C ALA A 476 -31.82 19.09 -6.63
N LEU A 477 -32.87 18.49 -6.06
CA LEU A 477 -33.81 19.14 -5.15
C LEU A 477 -33.26 19.30 -3.71
N GLY A 478 -32.05 18.81 -3.44
CA GLY A 478 -31.41 18.91 -2.13
C GLY A 478 -32.10 18.08 -1.04
N ARG A 479 -32.87 17.05 -1.42
CA ARG A 479 -33.60 16.16 -0.48
C ARG A 479 -32.79 14.98 0.00
N ILE A 480 -31.83 14.57 -0.82
CA ILE A 480 -30.84 13.56 -0.54
C ILE A 480 -29.47 14.15 -0.90
N ARG A 481 -28.43 13.81 -0.15
CA ARG A 481 -27.06 14.18 -0.51
C ARG A 481 -26.08 13.08 -0.19
N HIS A 482 -24.99 13.04 -0.95
CA HIS A 482 -23.86 12.17 -0.65
C HIS A 482 -23.22 12.63 0.65
N VAL A 483 -22.77 11.70 1.50
CA VAL A 483 -22.26 12.05 2.84
C VAL A 483 -21.00 12.94 2.80
N LEU A 484 -20.24 12.88 1.70
CA LEU A 484 -19.07 13.73 1.46
C LEU A 484 -19.29 14.83 0.40
N ASP A 485 -20.51 14.95 -0.16
CA ASP A 485 -20.85 15.92 -1.21
C ASP A 485 -19.97 15.85 -2.50
N GLU A 486 -19.26 14.74 -2.72
CA GLU A 486 -18.31 14.56 -3.84
C GLU A 486 -18.96 14.25 -5.22
N HIS A 487 -20.15 13.63 -5.24
CA HIS A 487 -20.79 13.21 -6.48
C HIS A 487 -22.33 13.12 -6.35
N GLY A 488 -23.01 13.05 -7.50
CA GLY A 488 -24.46 12.82 -7.60
C GLY A 488 -24.90 11.43 -7.16
N PHE A 489 -26.20 11.13 -7.31
CA PHE A 489 -26.75 9.83 -6.93
C PHE A 489 -26.24 8.72 -7.85
N ARG A 490 -25.86 7.56 -7.28
CA ARG A 490 -25.32 6.42 -8.03
C ARG A 490 -25.80 5.09 -7.45
N ASP A 491 -26.10 4.14 -8.33
CA ASP A 491 -26.32 2.74 -7.95
C ASP A 491 -24.97 2.10 -7.56
N GLY A 492 -24.80 1.84 -6.27
CA GLY A 492 -23.57 1.29 -5.72
C GLY A 492 -23.46 1.48 -4.20
N ARG A 493 -22.33 1.05 -3.65
CA ARG A 493 -22.02 1.14 -2.20
C ARG A 493 -21.58 2.54 -1.75
N PHE A 494 -22.32 3.55 -2.17
CA PHE A 494 -22.11 4.95 -1.77
C PHE A 494 -23.09 5.32 -0.66
N PHE A 495 -22.63 6.13 0.30
CA PHE A 495 -23.45 6.53 1.43
C PHE A 495 -24.16 7.85 1.15
N PHE A 496 -25.48 7.83 1.32
CA PHE A 496 -26.34 8.99 1.18
C PHE A 496 -27.07 9.25 2.50
N ARG A 497 -27.53 10.48 2.67
CA ARG A 497 -28.38 10.89 3.78
C ARG A 497 -29.55 11.72 3.28
N PHE A 498 -30.66 11.60 3.97
CA PHE A 498 -31.79 12.50 3.80
C PHE A 498 -31.41 13.88 4.35
N ALA A 499 -31.68 14.93 3.58
CA ALA A 499 -31.55 16.30 4.07
C ALA A 499 -32.75 16.63 4.96
N GLU A 500 -32.49 17.18 6.15
CA GLU A 500 -33.53 17.73 7.01
C GLU A 500 -34.15 18.96 6.33
N ALA A 501 -35.48 19.10 6.42
CA ALA A 501 -36.17 20.28 5.95
C ALA A 501 -35.66 21.48 6.76
N ARG A 502 -34.88 22.36 6.12
CA ARG A 502 -34.43 23.59 6.72
C ARG A 502 -35.67 24.45 7.02
N ALA A 503 -35.95 24.70 8.29
CA ALA A 503 -36.90 25.75 8.66
C ALA A 503 -36.41 27.06 8.03
N ALA A 504 -37.30 27.71 7.27
CA ALA A 504 -37.04 29.03 6.72
C ALA A 504 -36.65 29.97 7.86
N ALA A 505 -35.48 30.61 7.73
CA ALA A 505 -34.99 31.63 8.65
C ALA A 505 -35.69 32.96 8.40
#